data_AF-A0A6I7NX44-F1
#
_entry.id   AF-A0A6I7NX44-F1
#
_cell.length_a   1.000
_cell.length_b   1.000
_cell.length_c   1.000
_cell.angle_alpha   90.00
_cell.angle_beta   90.00
_cell.angle_gamma   90.00
#
_symmetry.space_group_name_H-M   'P 1'
#
loop_
_entity.id
_entity.type
_entity.pdbx_description
1 polymer ?
#
loop_
_entity_poly.entity_id
_entity_poly.type
_entity_poly.pdbx_seq_one_letter_code
_entity_poly.pdbx_strand_id
1 'polypeptide(L)'
;MKSNMLIISIIVMFAVFGIISCDTVGGGSGSSSTNPIGGNPTPIGEVGNTFTVPAIPGTSDRSFRVVEQDGATSVIQFSATVTNPALLQVANYRQSFSVNGNEVSGSMKFRITSKGVQSFTSDGKPFTLVEYDAKKGDKYTLKRSGKPDLVRRVVHKSTDNDFYWGFMNIRTIQVEETGIASPGVSKIKYYFNHRFGLVGMDVFFEDGSEMLMWVYSDNDN
;
A
#
# COMPACT_ATOMS: atom_id res chain seq x y z
N MET A 1 -10.86 31.35 6.15
CA MET A 1 -11.11 30.02 5.54
C MET A 1 -9.85 29.19 5.27
N LYS A 2 -8.65 29.57 5.77
CA LYS A 2 -7.39 28.79 5.58
C LYS A 2 -7.13 27.73 6.67
N SER A 3 -7.79 27.83 7.84
CA SER A 3 -7.55 26.96 8.99
C SER A 3 -8.13 25.55 8.86
N ASN A 4 -9.26 25.40 8.16
CA ASN A 4 -9.94 24.10 8.04
C ASN A 4 -9.34 23.22 6.94
N MET A 5 -8.64 23.82 5.96
CA MET A 5 -7.99 23.11 4.86
C MET A 5 -6.72 22.39 5.33
N LEU A 6 -5.94 23.03 6.20
CA LEU A 6 -4.73 22.45 6.79
C LEU A 6 -5.04 21.23 7.68
N ILE A 7 -6.19 21.25 8.38
CA ILE A 7 -6.63 20.13 9.20
C ILE A 7 -7.02 18.95 8.31
N ILE A 8 -7.79 19.19 7.23
CA ILE A 8 -8.18 18.18 6.21
C ILE A 8 -6.98 17.49 5.59
N SER A 9 -5.89 18.21 5.31
CA SER A 9 -4.64 17.62 4.79
C SER A 9 -3.95 16.66 5.75
N ILE A 10 -3.96 16.97 7.05
CA ILE A 10 -3.39 16.10 8.09
C ILE A 10 -4.28 14.88 8.33
N ILE A 11 -5.61 15.02 8.17
CA ILE A 11 -6.59 13.92 8.31
C ILE A 11 -6.27 12.76 7.36
N VAL A 12 -5.77 13.09 6.16
CA VAL A 12 -5.71 12.14 5.06
C VAL A 12 -4.36 11.40 5.00
N MET A 13 -3.36 11.89 5.74
CA MET A 13 -2.02 11.31 5.87
C MET A 13 -1.99 9.81 6.22
N PHE A 14 -2.97 9.30 6.95
CA PHE A 14 -2.95 7.92 7.44
C PHE A 14 -4.04 7.01 6.89
N ALA A 15 -4.91 7.48 6.00
CA ALA A 15 -5.84 6.59 5.29
C ALA A 15 -5.12 5.47 4.49
N VAL A 16 -3.79 5.59 4.36
CA VAL A 16 -2.91 4.91 3.42
C VAL A 16 -2.47 3.52 3.91
N PHE A 17 -2.60 3.20 5.19
CA PHE A 17 -2.36 1.81 5.63
C PHE A 17 -3.50 0.85 5.26
N GLY A 18 -4.65 1.35 4.76
CA GLY A 18 -5.84 0.54 4.46
C GLY A 18 -6.46 0.71 3.07
N ILE A 19 -5.88 1.53 2.20
CA ILE A 19 -6.28 1.76 0.79
C ILE A 19 -6.12 0.55 -0.13
N ILE A 20 -5.65 -0.58 0.39
CA ILE A 20 -5.42 -1.77 -0.40
C ILE A 20 -6.77 -2.48 -0.59
N SER A 21 -7.50 -1.91 -1.54
CA SER A 21 -8.79 -2.29 -2.14
C SER A 21 -9.96 -2.55 -1.19
N CYS A 22 -10.40 -1.50 -0.50
CA CYS A 22 -11.74 -1.45 0.06
C CYS A 22 -12.71 -0.85 -0.98
N ASP A 23 -13.10 -1.61 -2.01
CA ASP A 23 -14.15 -1.20 -2.97
C ASP A 23 -14.77 -2.40 -3.75
N THR A 24 -16.10 -2.53 -3.69
CA THR A 24 -16.90 -3.49 -4.48
C THR A 24 -16.70 -3.29 -5.98
N VAL A 25 -16.27 -4.34 -6.68
CA VAL A 25 -16.06 -4.35 -8.13
C VAL A 25 -17.40 -4.38 -8.87
N GLY A 26 -17.61 -3.41 -9.75
CA GLY A 26 -18.68 -3.45 -10.75
C GLY A 26 -18.12 -2.94 -12.07
N GLY A 27 -18.00 -3.82 -13.07
CA GLY A 27 -17.42 -3.51 -14.37
C GLY A 27 -16.09 -4.24 -14.59
N GLY A 28 -15.99 -4.95 -15.71
CA GLY A 28 -14.95 -5.95 -15.97
C GLY A 28 -13.51 -5.46 -15.91
N SER A 29 -12.64 -6.29 -15.33
CA SER A 29 -11.19 -6.13 -15.38
C SER A 29 -10.69 -6.28 -16.82
N GLY A 30 -9.80 -5.39 -17.27
CA GLY A 30 -8.95 -5.71 -18.42
C GLY A 30 -8.13 -6.95 -18.05
N SER A 31 -8.12 -7.96 -18.92
CA SER A 31 -7.99 -9.38 -18.57
C SER A 31 -6.62 -9.86 -18.05
N SER A 32 -5.74 -8.98 -17.55
CA SER A 32 -4.43 -9.34 -16.97
C SER A 32 -4.17 -8.78 -15.57
N SER A 33 -4.78 -7.66 -15.17
CA SER A 33 -4.44 -6.99 -13.90
C SER A 33 -4.95 -7.71 -12.66
N THR A 34 -5.93 -8.60 -12.82
CA THR A 34 -6.58 -9.36 -11.76
C THR A 34 -6.37 -10.87 -11.84
N ASN A 35 -5.46 -11.31 -12.71
CA ASN A 35 -5.00 -12.70 -12.71
C ASN A 35 -3.92 -12.87 -11.65
N PRO A 36 -3.87 -14.01 -10.93
CA PRO A 36 -2.77 -14.29 -10.03
C PRO A 36 -1.41 -14.26 -10.74
N ILE A 37 -0.48 -13.42 -10.28
CA ILE A 37 0.91 -13.45 -10.75
C ILE A 37 1.54 -14.80 -10.36
N GLY A 38 2.29 -15.39 -11.28
CA GLY A 38 3.02 -16.63 -11.02
C GLY A 38 4.26 -16.43 -10.12
N GLY A 39 5.15 -17.41 -10.08
CA GLY A 39 6.36 -17.35 -9.26
C GLY A 39 6.19 -18.02 -7.90
N ASN A 40 7.32 -18.17 -7.21
CA ASN A 40 7.37 -18.87 -5.94
C ASN A 40 7.02 -17.91 -4.80
N PRO A 41 6.40 -18.40 -3.71
CA PRO A 41 6.34 -17.65 -2.45
C PRO A 41 7.74 -17.21 -2.03
N THR A 42 7.84 -16.11 -1.30
CA THR A 42 9.13 -15.58 -0.86
C THR A 42 9.19 -15.42 0.66
N PRO A 43 10.40 -15.34 1.25
CA PRO A 43 10.56 -15.17 2.70
C PRO A 43 9.84 -13.94 3.27
N ILE A 44 9.68 -12.87 2.48
CA ILE A 44 8.90 -11.68 2.88
C ILE A 44 7.46 -12.03 3.24
N GLY A 45 6.88 -13.04 2.59
CA GLY A 45 5.51 -13.50 2.82
C GLY A 45 5.37 -14.57 3.91
N GLU A 46 6.44 -14.97 4.59
CA GLU A 46 6.41 -16.05 5.58
C GLU A 46 5.82 -15.62 6.91
N VAL A 47 5.06 -16.52 7.54
CA VAL A 47 4.49 -16.32 8.87
C VAL A 47 5.61 -15.99 9.87
N GLY A 48 5.41 -14.91 10.61
CA GLY A 48 6.40 -14.44 11.58
C GLY A 48 7.24 -13.27 11.08
N ASN A 49 7.33 -13.03 9.76
CA ASN A 49 8.00 -11.84 9.24
C ASN A 49 7.33 -10.56 9.76
N THR A 50 8.12 -9.54 10.08
CA THR A 50 7.63 -8.24 10.55
C THR A 50 8.09 -7.10 9.64
N PHE A 51 7.34 -6.00 9.70
CA PHE A 51 7.67 -4.79 8.95
C PHE A 51 7.78 -3.59 9.90
N THR A 52 8.90 -2.87 9.79
CA THR A 52 9.13 -1.62 10.50
C THR A 52 8.83 -0.43 9.61
N VAL A 53 8.03 0.50 10.13
CA VAL A 53 7.75 1.80 9.51
C VAL A 53 8.17 2.89 10.50
N PRO A 54 9.36 3.52 10.36
CA PRO A 54 9.97 4.29 11.45
C PRO A 54 9.19 5.52 11.88
N ALA A 55 8.62 6.28 10.95
CA ALA A 55 7.97 7.55 11.27
C ALA A 55 6.64 7.66 10.54
N ILE A 56 5.57 7.73 11.32
CA ILE A 56 4.29 8.21 10.85
C ILE A 56 3.73 9.14 11.96
N PRO A 57 3.61 10.46 11.73
CA PRO A 57 3.24 11.44 12.75
C PRO A 57 1.85 11.23 13.36
N GLY A 58 1.74 11.18 14.70
CA GLY A 58 0.45 10.96 15.36
C GLY A 58 0.08 9.49 15.52
N THR A 59 1.07 8.58 15.40
CA THR A 59 0.95 7.18 15.80
C THR A 59 2.11 6.70 16.66
N SER A 60 1.83 5.73 17.52
CA SER A 60 2.81 4.97 18.31
C SER A 60 2.44 3.48 18.30
N ASP A 61 3.29 2.65 18.92
CA ASP A 61 2.99 1.23 19.20
C ASP A 61 2.56 0.43 17.96
N ARG A 62 3.25 0.72 16.85
CA ARG A 62 2.95 0.16 15.53
C ARG A 62 3.44 -1.27 15.45
N SER A 63 2.58 -2.15 14.95
CA SER A 63 2.92 -3.53 14.62
C SER A 63 2.45 -3.86 13.21
N PHE A 64 3.31 -4.53 12.45
CA PHE A 64 2.97 -5.11 11.14
C PHE A 64 3.62 -6.49 11.07
N ARG A 65 2.80 -7.53 10.98
CA ARG A 65 3.28 -8.92 11.04
C ARG A 65 2.51 -9.82 10.10
N VAL A 66 3.22 -10.72 9.41
CA VAL A 66 2.59 -11.82 8.68
C VAL A 66 2.07 -12.85 9.69
N VAL A 67 0.75 -13.05 9.70
CA VAL A 67 0.07 -13.97 10.63
C VAL A 67 -0.43 -15.24 9.96
N GLU A 68 -0.67 -15.21 8.65
CA GLU A 68 -1.08 -16.37 7.86
C GLU A 68 -0.36 -16.38 6.51
N GLN A 69 -0.09 -17.57 6.00
CA GLN A 69 0.40 -17.79 4.64
C GLN A 69 -0.23 -19.06 4.06
N ASP A 70 -0.78 -18.94 2.86
CA ASP A 70 -1.24 -20.06 2.03
C ASP A 70 -0.64 -19.92 0.63
N GLY A 71 0.34 -20.78 0.35
CA GLY A 71 1.18 -20.66 -0.84
C GLY A 71 1.84 -19.28 -0.93
N ALA A 72 1.55 -18.55 -2.01
CA ALA A 72 2.09 -17.20 -2.23
C ALA A 72 1.22 -16.08 -1.63
N THR A 73 0.13 -16.43 -0.95
CA THR A 73 -0.79 -15.46 -0.35
C THR A 73 -0.51 -15.33 1.13
N SER A 74 -0.25 -14.10 1.59
CA SER A 74 0.07 -13.77 2.98
C SER A 74 -0.97 -12.80 3.55
N VAL A 75 -1.30 -12.97 4.82
CA VAL A 75 -2.11 -12.02 5.59
C VAL A 75 -1.20 -11.27 6.55
N ILE A 76 -1.15 -9.95 6.37
CA ILE A 76 -0.40 -9.03 7.22
C ILE A 76 -1.39 -8.39 8.19
N GLN A 77 -1.25 -8.69 9.47
CA GLN A 77 -1.95 -7.99 10.53
C GLN A 77 -1.22 -6.69 10.87
N PHE A 78 -1.98 -5.64 11.15
CA PHE A 78 -1.42 -4.38 11.64
C PHE A 78 -2.16 -3.89 12.88
N SER A 79 -1.44 -3.13 13.72
CA SER A 79 -2.00 -2.35 14.82
C SER A 79 -1.19 -1.07 15.01
N ALA A 80 -1.83 -0.02 15.52
CA ALA A 80 -1.18 1.19 15.97
C ALA A 80 -2.06 1.94 16.98
N THR A 81 -1.44 2.61 17.95
CA THR A 81 -2.10 3.64 18.74
C THR A 81 -2.10 4.93 17.93
N VAL A 82 -3.27 5.50 17.72
CA VAL A 82 -3.49 6.72 16.92
C VAL A 82 -3.90 7.84 17.85
N THR A 83 -3.04 8.85 18.00
CA THR A 83 -3.27 9.98 18.92
C THR A 83 -3.86 11.20 18.23
N ASN A 84 -3.80 11.24 16.89
CA ASN A 84 -4.37 12.32 16.11
C ASN A 84 -5.88 12.06 15.86
N PRO A 85 -6.79 12.91 16.36
CA PRO A 85 -8.24 12.69 16.28
C PRO A 85 -8.78 12.56 14.86
N ALA A 86 -8.15 13.25 13.91
CA ALA A 86 -8.52 13.18 12.52
C ALA A 86 -8.17 11.82 11.90
N LEU A 87 -7.05 11.23 12.29
CA LEU A 87 -6.66 9.90 11.82
C LEU A 87 -7.59 8.82 12.38
N LEU A 88 -8.03 8.99 13.63
CA LEU A 88 -9.06 8.14 14.21
C LEU A 88 -10.38 8.25 13.45
N GLN A 89 -10.77 9.45 13.03
CA GLN A 89 -11.98 9.63 12.23
C GLN A 89 -11.90 8.87 10.91
N VAL A 90 -10.77 8.92 10.21
CA VAL A 90 -10.55 8.15 8.97
C VAL A 90 -10.57 6.65 9.24
N ALA A 91 -9.89 6.18 10.29
CA ALA A 91 -9.89 4.78 10.66
C ALA A 91 -11.31 4.25 10.91
N ASN A 92 -12.18 5.03 11.56
CA ASN A 92 -13.58 4.67 11.82
C ASN A 92 -14.44 4.56 10.54
N TYR A 93 -14.07 5.24 9.46
CA TYR A 93 -14.77 5.09 8.18
C TYR A 93 -14.31 3.87 7.37
N ARG A 94 -13.25 3.17 7.78
CA ARG A 94 -12.74 1.98 7.08
C ARG A 94 -13.34 0.71 7.66
N GLN A 95 -14.17 0.04 6.87
CA GLN A 95 -14.80 -1.23 7.25
C GLN A 95 -13.80 -2.36 7.53
N SER A 96 -12.59 -2.28 6.97
CA SER A 96 -11.53 -3.27 7.21
C SER A 96 -10.76 -3.05 8.51
N PHE A 97 -11.06 -1.97 9.26
CA PHE A 97 -10.35 -1.58 10.46
C PHE A 97 -11.23 -1.83 11.69
N SER A 98 -10.60 -2.27 12.77
CA SER A 98 -11.19 -2.27 14.11
C SER A 98 -10.62 -1.09 14.88
N VAL A 99 -11.51 -0.24 15.39
CA VAL A 99 -11.14 0.94 16.18
C VAL A 99 -11.72 0.80 17.59
N ASN A 100 -10.86 0.85 18.60
CA ASN A 100 -11.23 0.83 20.01
C ASN A 100 -10.52 1.96 20.76
N GLY A 101 -11.21 3.09 20.95
CA GLY A 101 -10.59 4.29 21.47
C GLY A 101 -9.50 4.80 20.51
N ASN A 102 -8.26 4.85 20.98
CA ASN A 102 -7.11 5.23 20.17
C ASN A 102 -6.45 4.04 19.46
N GLU A 103 -6.84 2.81 19.77
CA GLU A 103 -6.26 1.62 19.16
C GLU A 103 -6.93 1.32 17.83
N VAL A 104 -6.12 1.26 16.77
CA VAL A 104 -6.56 0.90 15.41
C VAL A 104 -5.84 -0.37 14.99
N SER A 105 -6.59 -1.35 14.50
CA SER A 105 -6.03 -2.61 14.00
C SER A 105 -6.78 -3.12 12.78
N GLY A 106 -6.18 -4.07 12.07
CA GLY A 106 -6.81 -4.73 10.94
C GLY A 106 -5.89 -5.73 10.29
N SER A 107 -6.29 -6.21 9.11
CA SER A 107 -5.46 -7.09 8.30
C SER A 107 -5.56 -6.75 6.83
N MET A 108 -4.51 -7.07 6.10
CA MET A 108 -4.42 -6.92 4.66
C MET A 108 -3.93 -8.22 4.05
N LYS A 109 -4.51 -8.61 2.91
CA LYS A 109 -4.09 -9.77 2.16
C LYS A 109 -3.26 -9.35 0.95
N PHE A 110 -2.15 -10.03 0.76
CA PHE A 110 -1.25 -9.83 -0.37
C PHE A 110 -0.87 -11.14 -1.01
N ARG A 111 -0.58 -11.11 -2.30
CA ARG A 111 0.16 -12.17 -2.99
C ARG A 111 1.58 -11.68 -3.19
N ILE A 112 2.54 -12.33 -2.55
CA ILE A 112 3.96 -11.94 -2.57
C ILE A 112 4.74 -13.08 -3.22
N THR A 113 5.33 -12.80 -4.38
CA THR A 113 6.02 -13.80 -5.21
C THR A 113 7.36 -13.30 -5.70
N SER A 114 8.20 -14.22 -6.15
CA SER A 114 9.46 -13.89 -6.84
C SER A 114 9.28 -13.11 -8.15
N LYS A 115 8.05 -13.02 -8.68
CA LYS A 115 7.72 -12.28 -9.91
C LYS A 115 7.01 -10.95 -9.67
N GLY A 116 6.47 -10.71 -8.48
CA GLY A 116 5.76 -9.47 -8.18
C GLY A 116 4.89 -9.54 -6.94
N VAL A 117 4.16 -8.45 -6.72
CA VAL A 117 3.26 -8.28 -5.57
C VAL A 117 1.86 -7.92 -6.08
N GLN A 118 0.84 -8.53 -5.48
CA GLN A 118 -0.55 -8.15 -5.69
C GLN A 118 -1.24 -7.87 -4.37
N SER A 119 -2.12 -6.88 -4.38
CA SER A 119 -3.14 -6.69 -3.36
C SER A 119 -4.37 -7.55 -3.66
N PHE A 120 -5.35 -7.58 -2.76
CA PHE A 120 -6.66 -8.18 -3.02
C PHE A 120 -7.77 -7.14 -2.96
N THR A 121 -8.72 -7.22 -3.88
CA THR A 121 -9.98 -6.47 -3.91
C THR A 121 -10.96 -6.97 -2.85
N SER A 122 -12.00 -6.19 -2.55
CA SER A 122 -13.01 -6.60 -1.55
C SER A 122 -13.82 -7.83 -1.98
N ASP A 123 -13.92 -8.10 -3.29
CA ASP A 123 -14.48 -9.34 -3.85
C ASP A 123 -13.46 -10.48 -3.91
N GLY A 124 -12.28 -10.32 -3.28
CA GLY A 124 -11.27 -11.36 -3.13
C GLY A 124 -10.43 -11.65 -4.38
N LYS A 125 -10.50 -10.81 -5.41
CA LYS A 125 -9.65 -10.96 -6.60
C LYS A 125 -8.28 -10.31 -6.37
N PRO A 126 -7.18 -10.89 -6.86
CA PRO A 126 -5.91 -10.20 -6.80
C PRO A 126 -5.95 -8.97 -7.71
N PHE A 127 -5.13 -7.97 -7.41
CA PHE A 127 -4.91 -6.80 -8.24
C PHE A 127 -3.43 -6.41 -8.17
N THR A 128 -2.76 -6.41 -9.32
CA THR A 128 -1.32 -6.20 -9.41
C THR A 128 -0.87 -4.87 -8.84
N LEU A 129 0.05 -4.90 -7.87
CA LEU A 129 0.80 -3.73 -7.40
C LEU A 129 2.02 -3.52 -8.31
N VAL A 130 2.79 -4.58 -8.53
CA VAL A 130 3.99 -4.56 -9.37
C VAL A 130 4.30 -5.95 -9.91
N GLU A 131 4.78 -6.00 -11.15
CA GLU A 131 5.53 -7.14 -11.71
C GLU A 131 7.00 -6.72 -11.81
N TYR A 132 7.93 -7.56 -11.37
CA TYR A 132 9.34 -7.18 -11.28
C TYR A 132 10.05 -7.07 -12.64
N ASP A 133 9.49 -7.68 -13.69
CA ASP A 133 9.94 -7.53 -15.08
C ASP A 133 9.26 -6.37 -15.82
N ALA A 134 8.29 -5.68 -15.19
CA ALA A 134 7.55 -4.57 -15.79
C ALA A 134 8.47 -3.44 -16.29
N LYS A 135 7.97 -2.67 -17.26
CA LYS A 135 8.66 -1.55 -17.89
C LYS A 135 7.97 -0.24 -17.55
N LYS A 136 8.72 0.87 -17.60
CA LYS A 136 8.14 2.20 -17.48
C LYS A 136 7.03 2.37 -18.53
N GLY A 137 5.86 2.80 -18.07
CA GLY A 137 4.66 2.96 -18.89
C GLY A 137 3.62 1.85 -18.73
N ASP A 138 3.99 0.68 -18.20
CA ASP A 138 3.05 -0.42 -17.94
C ASP A 138 1.94 0.02 -16.97
N LYS A 139 0.72 -0.50 -17.17
CA LYS A 139 -0.48 -0.12 -16.43
C LYS A 139 -1.28 -1.33 -15.97
N TYR A 140 -1.76 -1.27 -14.74
CA TYR A 140 -2.73 -2.20 -14.17
C TYR A 140 -3.98 -1.40 -13.83
N THR A 141 -5.12 -1.76 -14.40
CA THR A 141 -6.38 -1.03 -14.23
C THR A 141 -7.43 -1.93 -13.60
N LEU A 142 -8.09 -1.43 -12.57
CA LEU A 142 -9.28 -2.01 -11.97
C LEU A 142 -10.46 -1.07 -12.23
N LYS A 143 -11.42 -1.56 -13.02
CA LYS A 143 -12.69 -0.87 -13.29
C LYS A 143 -13.57 -0.93 -12.05
N ARG A 144 -14.22 0.19 -11.72
CA ARG A 144 -15.11 0.30 -10.56
C ARG A 144 -16.42 0.98 -10.94
N SER A 145 -17.52 0.47 -10.41
CA SER A 145 -18.85 1.02 -10.69
C SER A 145 -19.07 2.26 -9.85
N GLY A 146 -19.49 3.36 -10.49
CA GLY A 146 -19.78 4.61 -9.78
C GLY A 146 -18.57 5.31 -9.16
N LYS A 147 -17.34 4.86 -9.48
CA LYS A 147 -16.08 5.46 -9.00
C LYS A 147 -15.08 5.56 -10.16
N PRO A 148 -14.09 6.46 -10.11
CA PRO A 148 -13.00 6.45 -11.09
C PRO A 148 -12.32 5.08 -11.14
N ASP A 149 -11.72 4.73 -12.28
CA ASP A 149 -10.89 3.54 -12.36
C ASP A 149 -9.69 3.67 -11.42
N LEU A 150 -9.35 2.59 -10.71
CA LEU A 150 -8.09 2.53 -9.97
C LEU A 150 -7.00 2.13 -10.95
N VAL A 151 -6.00 3.00 -11.13
CA VAL A 151 -4.93 2.79 -12.12
C VAL A 151 -3.59 2.82 -11.42
N ARG A 152 -2.82 1.73 -11.57
CA ARG A 152 -1.44 1.64 -11.14
C ARG A 152 -0.53 1.69 -12.37
N ARG A 153 0.41 2.63 -12.41
CA ARG A 153 1.31 2.84 -13.55
C ARG A 153 2.76 2.79 -13.11
N VAL A 154 3.57 2.00 -13.79
CA VAL A 154 5.02 2.01 -13.59
C VAL A 154 5.57 3.32 -14.14
N VAL A 155 6.07 4.19 -13.27
CA VAL A 155 6.60 5.52 -13.64
C VAL A 155 8.11 5.56 -13.70
N HIS A 156 8.77 4.65 -12.99
CA HIS A 156 10.22 4.52 -12.97
C HIS A 156 10.62 3.06 -12.78
N LYS A 157 11.73 2.67 -13.40
CA LYS A 157 12.44 1.42 -13.14
C LYS A 157 13.92 1.73 -13.20
N SER A 158 14.59 1.60 -12.07
CA SER A 158 16.01 1.93 -11.97
C SER A 158 16.85 0.98 -12.83
N THR A 159 17.83 1.53 -13.55
CA THR A 159 18.92 0.77 -14.16
C THR A 159 20.04 0.52 -13.15
N ASP A 160 20.20 1.43 -12.20
CA ASP A 160 21.25 1.48 -11.20
C ASP A 160 20.69 1.62 -9.78
N ASN A 161 21.55 1.54 -8.77
CA ASN A 161 21.15 1.80 -7.38
C ASN A 161 21.00 3.32 -7.18
N ASP A 162 19.78 3.83 -7.39
CA ASP A 162 19.46 5.26 -7.46
C ASP A 162 18.49 5.74 -6.38
N PHE A 163 17.94 4.83 -5.58
CA PHE A 163 16.99 5.15 -4.52
C PHE A 163 17.62 4.93 -3.15
N TYR A 164 17.77 6.00 -2.38
CA TYR A 164 18.33 5.94 -1.03
C TYR A 164 17.32 5.30 -0.07
N TRP A 165 17.71 4.24 0.61
CA TRP A 165 16.87 3.49 1.55
C TRP A 165 17.69 2.99 2.73
N GLY A 166 17.33 3.41 3.95
CA GLY A 166 18.11 3.16 5.15
C GLY A 166 19.48 3.84 5.10
N PHE A 167 20.51 3.07 4.73
CA PHE A 167 21.92 3.49 4.65
C PHE A 167 22.57 3.15 3.30
N MET A 168 21.78 2.73 2.31
CA MET A 168 22.29 2.29 1.01
C MET A 168 21.39 2.75 -0.13
N ASN A 169 21.96 2.82 -1.33
CA ASN A 169 21.16 3.00 -2.54
C ASN A 169 20.75 1.63 -3.08
N ILE A 170 19.49 1.53 -3.51
CA ILE A 170 18.90 0.33 -4.09
C ILE A 170 18.20 0.64 -5.40
N ARG A 171 17.99 -0.38 -6.24
CA ARG A 171 17.14 -0.27 -7.43
C ARG A 171 15.68 -0.32 -7.01
N THR A 172 14.83 0.44 -7.67
CA THR A 172 13.38 0.37 -7.45
C THR A 172 12.58 0.30 -8.73
N ILE A 173 11.40 -0.29 -8.62
CA ILE A 173 10.29 -0.07 -9.54
C ILE A 173 9.30 0.81 -8.81
N GLN A 174 9.01 1.97 -9.39
CA GLN A 174 8.09 2.94 -8.80
C GLN A 174 6.76 2.88 -9.51
N VAL A 175 5.68 2.72 -8.75
CA VAL A 175 4.33 2.57 -9.26
C VAL A 175 3.45 3.67 -8.69
N GLU A 176 2.85 4.50 -9.55
CA GLU A 176 1.86 5.48 -9.15
C GLU A 176 0.45 4.91 -9.24
N GLU A 177 -0.30 4.99 -8.15
CA GLU A 177 -1.73 4.67 -8.06
C GLU A 177 -2.57 5.95 -8.06
N THR A 178 -3.51 6.03 -8.98
CA THR A 178 -4.45 7.14 -9.13
C THR A 178 -5.89 6.66 -9.19
N GLY A 179 -6.82 7.59 -9.05
CA GLY A 179 -8.26 7.31 -8.99
C GLY A 179 -8.71 6.87 -7.60
N ILE A 180 -7.89 6.99 -6.57
CA ILE A 180 -8.21 6.60 -5.20
C ILE A 180 -9.48 7.36 -4.75
N ALA A 181 -10.52 6.64 -4.36
CA ALA A 181 -11.80 7.22 -3.94
C ALA A 181 -11.77 7.54 -2.43
N SER A 182 -10.68 8.14 -1.95
CA SER A 182 -10.47 8.55 -0.57
C SER A 182 -10.31 10.07 -0.55
N PRO A 183 -11.25 10.84 0.02
CA PRO A 183 -11.16 12.29 0.08
C PRO A 183 -9.81 12.75 0.60
N GLY A 184 -9.20 13.72 -0.07
CA GLY A 184 -7.91 14.32 0.26
C GLY A 184 -6.66 13.54 -0.16
N VAL A 185 -6.78 12.33 -0.73
CA VAL A 185 -5.64 11.61 -1.35
C VAL A 185 -5.72 11.83 -2.86
N SER A 186 -4.70 12.47 -3.43
CA SER A 186 -4.60 12.67 -4.87
C SER A 186 -4.05 11.43 -5.59
N LYS A 187 -2.90 10.92 -5.10
CA LYS A 187 -2.23 9.73 -5.64
C LYS A 187 -1.29 9.14 -4.61
N ILE A 188 -0.82 7.93 -4.90
CA ILE A 188 0.19 7.24 -4.09
C ILE A 188 1.28 6.71 -4.99
N LYS A 189 2.54 6.82 -4.56
CA LYS A 189 3.66 6.22 -5.26
C LYS A 189 4.30 5.16 -4.37
N TYR A 190 4.30 3.93 -4.84
CA TYR A 190 4.93 2.80 -4.17
C TYR A 190 6.34 2.59 -4.72
N TYR A 191 7.26 2.23 -3.84
CA TYR A 191 8.65 1.91 -4.18
C TYR A 191 8.90 0.43 -3.89
N PHE A 192 9.08 -0.37 -4.95
CA PHE A 192 9.33 -1.80 -4.83
C PHE A 192 10.76 -2.16 -5.21
N ASN A 193 11.36 -3.06 -4.45
CA ASN A 193 12.65 -3.69 -4.73
C ASN A 193 12.46 -5.21 -4.85
N HIS A 194 13.24 -5.86 -5.71
CA HIS A 194 13.13 -7.31 -5.93
C HIS A 194 13.55 -8.14 -4.71
N ARG A 195 14.57 -7.67 -3.98
CA ARG A 195 15.10 -8.31 -2.77
C ARG A 195 14.30 -7.93 -1.52
N PHE A 196 13.98 -6.65 -1.34
CA PHE A 196 13.41 -6.13 -0.08
C PHE A 196 11.88 -5.92 -0.12
N GLY A 197 11.21 -6.22 -1.23
CA GLY A 197 9.75 -6.05 -1.34
C GLY A 197 9.35 -4.57 -1.44
N LEU A 198 8.30 -4.16 -0.70
CA LEU A 198 7.92 -2.75 -0.59
C LEU A 198 8.91 -2.05 0.34
N VAL A 199 9.66 -1.08 -0.19
CA VAL A 199 10.71 -0.34 0.54
C VAL A 199 10.28 1.07 0.94
N GLY A 200 9.22 1.59 0.31
CA GLY A 200 8.66 2.86 0.69
C GLY A 200 7.36 3.18 -0.02
N MET A 201 6.72 4.25 0.44
CA MET A 201 5.47 4.76 -0.10
C MET A 201 5.38 6.26 0.10
N ASP A 202 5.11 7.00 -0.98
CA ASP A 202 4.72 8.40 -0.92
C ASP A 202 3.21 8.54 -1.07
N VAL A 203 2.62 9.36 -0.23
CA VAL A 203 1.22 9.78 -0.33
C VAL A 203 1.19 11.24 -0.71
N PHE A 204 0.47 11.54 -1.79
CA PHE A 204 0.28 12.90 -2.28
C PHE A 204 -1.14 13.32 -1.95
N PHE A 205 -1.28 14.44 -1.24
CA PHE A 205 -2.57 14.96 -0.81
C PHE A 205 -3.15 15.95 -1.82
N GLU A 206 -4.47 16.15 -1.78
CA GLU A 206 -5.16 17.11 -2.66
C GLU A 206 -4.75 18.57 -2.40
N ASP A 207 -4.19 18.87 -1.23
CA ASP A 207 -3.67 20.20 -0.89
C ASP A 207 -2.23 20.45 -1.38
N GLY A 208 -1.59 19.45 -1.99
CA GLY A 208 -0.22 19.49 -2.50
C GLY A 208 0.86 19.10 -1.50
N SER A 209 0.52 18.74 -0.26
CA SER A 209 1.48 18.16 0.68
C SER A 209 1.80 16.70 0.34
N GLU A 210 2.92 16.20 0.86
CA GLU A 210 3.42 14.84 0.60
C GLU A 210 3.90 14.18 1.89
N MET A 211 3.71 12.86 1.99
CA MET A 211 4.20 12.04 3.08
C MET A 211 4.98 10.84 2.54
N LEU A 212 6.28 10.83 2.78
CA LEU A 212 7.14 9.67 2.54
C LEU A 212 7.18 8.77 3.77
N MET A 213 6.91 7.49 3.55
CA MET A 213 7.06 6.43 4.54
C MET A 213 8.06 5.39 4.04
N TRP A 214 9.04 5.10 4.89
CA TRP A 214 9.98 4.00 4.68
C TRP A 214 9.41 2.72 5.25
N VAL A 215 9.59 1.61 4.54
CA VAL A 215 9.17 0.27 4.98
C VAL A 215 10.40 -0.62 5.01
N TYR A 216 10.61 -1.32 6.12
CA TYR A 216 11.70 -2.29 6.30
C TYR A 216 11.12 -3.64 6.66
N SER A 217 11.35 -4.65 5.83
CA SER A 217 11.02 -6.05 6.14
C SER A 217 12.19 -6.70 6.87
N ASP A 218 11.92 -7.54 7.87
CA ASP A 218 12.96 -8.32 8.54
C ASP A 218 13.52 -9.40 7.60
N ASN A 219 12.65 -10.02 6.81
CA ASN A 219 13.04 -10.98 5.78
C ASN A 219 13.32 -10.29 4.44
N ASP A 220 14.22 -10.88 3.65
CA ASP A 220 14.47 -10.53 2.25
C ASP A 220 14.38 -11.76 1.33
N ASN A 221 14.24 -11.53 0.02
CA ASN A 221 14.13 -12.57 -1.01
C ASN A 221 15.47 -13.11 -1.48
#